data_AF-A0A093YVK9-F1
#
_entry.id   AF-A0A093YVK9-F1
#
_cell.length_a   1.000
_cell.length_b   1.000
_cell.length_c   1.000
_cell.angle_alpha   90.00
_cell.angle_beta   90.00
_cell.angle_gamma   90.00
#
_symmetry.space_group_name_H-M   'P 1'
#
loop_
_entity.id
_entity.type
_entity.pdbx_description
1 polymer ?
#
loop_
_entity_poly.entity_id
_entity_poly.type
_entity_poly.pdbx_seq_one_letter_code
_entity_poly.pdbx_strand_id
1 'polypeptide(L)'
;MHRFIRPEYCDGPFFLTLTYMHRSNIFFDEQWNVQTVIDLEWACSQPVEMQLPPYWLTSRSVDGFTDPESIAELDGLLKEYFDIYAEEELAQNGHLYHTPIMRHVWQSGSFWYFQAATIPKGMYLLFSEHVQPLFNKEHYEKSIFDEVFWWYWRVDVKDVVEQKLKDKEKYTADLKRAFGVEEPIAAVDVAIKLEENIGT
;
A
#
# COMPACT_ATOMS: atom_id res chain seq x y z
N MET A 1 -11.80 5.59 -15.78
CA MET A 1 -12.05 6.59 -14.70
C MET A 1 -13.49 6.58 -14.21
N HIS A 2 -14.50 6.50 -15.09
CA HIS A 2 -15.94 6.46 -14.70
C HIS A 2 -16.36 5.32 -13.75
N ARG A 3 -15.48 4.32 -13.50
CA ARG A 3 -15.72 3.24 -12.54
C ARG A 3 -15.45 3.67 -11.09
N PHE A 4 -14.41 4.48 -10.87
CA PHE A 4 -13.90 4.82 -9.53
C PHE A 4 -14.23 6.24 -9.09
N ILE A 5 -14.58 7.11 -10.05
CA ILE A 5 -14.94 8.50 -9.79
C ILE A 5 -16.28 8.72 -10.46
N ARG A 6 -17.28 9.16 -9.69
CA ARG A 6 -18.59 9.50 -10.24
C ARG A 6 -18.53 10.89 -10.87
N PRO A 7 -19.03 11.05 -12.12
CA PRO A 7 -18.99 12.34 -12.81
C PRO A 7 -19.63 13.48 -12.01
N GLU A 8 -20.65 13.19 -11.21
CA GLU A 8 -21.37 14.16 -10.39
C GLU A 8 -20.51 14.83 -9.29
N TYR A 9 -19.35 14.26 -8.92
CA TYR A 9 -18.43 14.85 -7.92
C TYR A 9 -17.10 15.33 -8.50
N CYS A 10 -16.90 15.26 -9.82
CA CYS A 10 -15.66 15.70 -10.45
C CYS A 10 -15.37 17.19 -10.20
N ASP A 11 -16.42 18.01 -10.12
CA ASP A 11 -16.34 19.46 -9.91
C ASP A 11 -16.65 19.86 -8.45
N GLY A 12 -16.68 18.87 -7.55
CA GLY A 12 -16.91 19.05 -6.12
C GLY A 12 -18.20 18.40 -5.60
N PRO A 13 -18.50 18.57 -4.31
CA PRO A 13 -17.80 19.46 -3.38
C PRO A 13 -16.43 18.93 -2.95
N PHE A 14 -15.57 19.88 -2.53
CA PHE A 14 -14.25 19.62 -1.97
C PHE A 14 -14.25 19.99 -0.48
N PHE A 15 -13.62 19.15 0.33
CA PHE A 15 -13.50 19.31 1.77
C PHE A 15 -12.04 19.45 2.17
N LEU A 16 -11.77 20.27 3.19
CA LEU A 16 -10.46 20.31 3.81
C LEU A 16 -10.23 19.01 4.58
N THR A 17 -9.22 18.25 4.19
CA THR A 17 -8.89 16.95 4.77
C THR A 17 -7.49 16.95 5.34
N LEU A 18 -7.36 16.49 6.57
CA LEU A 18 -6.09 16.22 7.22
C LEU A 18 -5.59 14.86 6.74
N THR A 19 -4.57 14.84 5.88
CA THR A 19 -4.14 13.61 5.19
C THR A 19 -3.35 12.66 6.09
N TYR A 20 -2.89 13.13 7.24
CA TYR A 20 -2.06 12.36 8.18
C TYR A 20 -2.79 12.07 9.50
N MET A 21 -4.09 11.79 9.41
CA MET A 21 -4.88 11.33 10.56
C MET A 21 -4.69 9.84 10.79
N HIS A 22 -3.71 9.48 11.62
CA HIS A 22 -3.46 8.11 12.08
C HIS A 22 -3.56 7.99 13.60
N ARG A 23 -3.65 6.77 14.13
CA ARG A 23 -3.79 6.49 15.58
C ARG A 23 -2.77 7.20 16.49
N SER A 24 -1.52 7.40 16.07
CA SER A 24 -0.50 8.08 16.88
C SER A 24 -0.67 9.60 16.97
N ASN A 25 -1.59 10.18 16.20
CA ASN A 25 -1.87 11.62 16.19
C ASN A 25 -3.14 11.98 16.97
N ILE A 26 -3.87 10.99 17.50
CA ILE A 26 -5.13 11.18 18.24
C ILE A 26 -4.91 10.69 19.67
N PHE A 27 -5.10 11.59 20.64
CA PHE A 27 -4.95 11.29 22.06
C PHE A 27 -6.31 11.29 22.74
N PHE A 28 -6.47 10.36 23.68
CA PHE A 28 -7.72 10.15 24.40
C PHE A 28 -7.51 10.36 25.90
N ASP A 29 -8.54 10.84 26.59
CA ASP A 29 -8.57 10.88 28.04
C ASP A 29 -8.93 9.50 28.65
N GLU A 30 -9.02 9.42 29.98
CA GLU A 30 -9.37 8.19 30.71
C GLU A 30 -10.79 7.68 30.41
N GLN A 31 -11.66 8.53 29.84
CA GLN A 31 -13.04 8.21 29.46
C GLN A 31 -13.18 7.94 27.96
N TRP A 32 -12.08 7.80 27.22
CA TRP A 32 -12.04 7.61 25.77
C TRP A 32 -12.57 8.78 24.94
N ASN A 33 -12.65 9.99 25.49
CA ASN A 33 -12.94 11.17 24.69
C ASN A 33 -11.67 11.62 23.97
N VAL A 34 -11.81 12.11 22.72
CA VAL A 34 -10.70 12.73 21.99
C VAL A 34 -10.28 14.00 22.74
N GLN A 35 -9.07 13.97 23.31
CA GLN A 35 -8.50 15.08 24.08
C GLN A 35 -7.74 16.04 23.17
N THR A 36 -6.88 15.50 22.30
CA THR A 36 -5.99 16.29 21.44
C THR A 36 -5.72 15.58 20.12
N VAL A 37 -5.66 16.34 19.04
CA VAL A 37 -5.11 15.90 17.75
C VAL A 37 -3.85 16.72 17.46
N ILE A 38 -2.75 16.04 17.13
CA ILE A 38 -1.47 16.67 16.79
C ILE A 38 -1.12 16.47 15.32
N ASP A 39 0.01 17.05 14.88
CA ASP A 39 0.60 16.81 13.56
C ASP A 39 -0.36 17.16 12.39
N LEU A 40 -0.89 18.38 12.48
CA LEU A 40 -1.87 18.96 11.55
C LEU A 40 -1.22 19.67 10.34
N GLU A 41 0.08 19.43 10.10
CA GLU A 41 0.85 20.17 9.09
C GLU A 41 0.45 19.82 7.65
N TRP A 42 -0.13 18.63 7.44
CA TRP A 42 -0.58 18.15 6.13
C TRP A 42 -2.11 18.21 6.00
N ALA A 43 -2.57 19.20 5.25
CA ALA A 43 -3.96 19.33 4.87
C ALA A 43 -4.09 19.63 3.37
N CYS A 44 -5.11 19.07 2.73
CA CYS A 44 -5.44 19.41 1.35
C CYS A 44 -6.95 19.41 1.12
N SER A 45 -7.40 20.13 0.09
CA SER A 45 -8.79 20.05 -0.35
C SER A 45 -8.99 18.82 -1.21
N GLN A 46 -9.83 17.89 -0.76
CA GLN A 46 -10.10 16.63 -1.45
C GLN A 46 -11.58 16.54 -1.88
N PRO A 47 -11.88 15.91 -3.03
CA PRO A 47 -13.25 15.60 -3.41
C PRO A 47 -13.96 14.80 -2.31
N VAL A 48 -15.29 14.90 -2.26
CA VAL A 48 -16.11 14.15 -1.29
C VAL A 48 -15.86 12.64 -1.34
N GLU A 49 -15.61 12.06 -2.52
CA GLU A 49 -15.34 10.62 -2.66
C GLU A 49 -13.98 10.19 -2.11
N MET A 50 -13.08 11.14 -1.85
CA MET A 50 -11.78 10.91 -1.22
C MET A 50 -11.82 11.09 0.31
N GLN A 51 -12.98 11.38 0.90
CA GLN A 51 -13.16 11.27 2.35
C GLN A 51 -13.27 9.79 2.75
N LEU A 52 -12.13 9.10 2.68
CA LEU A 52 -12.05 7.65 2.89
C LEU A 52 -12.20 7.29 4.36
N PRO A 53 -12.86 6.17 4.69
CA PRO A 53 -12.90 5.70 6.06
C PRO A 53 -11.51 5.24 6.54
N PRO A 54 -11.26 5.28 7.87
CA PRO A 54 -9.94 4.99 8.43
C PRO A 54 -9.61 3.49 8.44
N TYR A 55 -8.75 3.04 7.53
CA TYR A 55 -8.26 1.65 7.53
C TYR A 55 -7.38 1.32 8.74
N TRP A 56 -6.73 2.33 9.33
CA TRP A 56 -5.81 2.15 10.45
C TRP A 56 -6.49 1.68 11.75
N LEU A 57 -7.83 1.60 11.76
CA LEU A 57 -8.58 0.94 12.84
C LEU A 57 -8.17 -0.53 13.02
N THR A 58 -7.76 -1.23 11.95
CA THR A 58 -7.24 -2.60 12.04
C THR A 58 -5.79 -2.67 12.53
N SER A 59 -5.13 -1.53 12.75
CA SER A 59 -3.68 -1.44 12.98
C SER A 59 -2.79 -2.01 11.86
N ARG A 60 -3.36 -2.31 10.69
CA ARG A 60 -2.61 -2.74 9.49
C ARG A 60 -2.25 -1.54 8.62
N SER A 61 -1.17 -1.68 7.86
CA SER A 61 -0.92 -0.79 6.73
C SER A 61 -1.89 -1.11 5.60
N VAL A 62 -2.19 -0.11 4.77
CA VAL A 62 -3.16 -0.27 3.67
C VAL A 62 -2.71 -1.31 2.64
N ASP A 63 -1.40 -1.48 2.46
CA ASP A 63 -0.79 -2.47 1.58
C ASP A 63 -0.65 -3.86 2.24
N GLY A 64 -1.11 -4.01 3.49
CA GLY A 64 -1.09 -5.26 4.25
C GLY A 64 -2.38 -6.07 4.14
N PHE A 65 -3.37 -5.63 3.35
CA PHE A 65 -4.64 -6.33 3.16
C PHE A 65 -4.60 -7.32 1.99
N THR A 66 -3.63 -8.23 1.96
CA THR A 66 -3.39 -9.09 0.77
C THR A 66 -4.22 -10.38 0.77
N ASP A 67 -4.86 -10.72 1.89
CA ASP A 67 -5.58 -11.99 2.05
C ASP A 67 -7.08 -11.79 2.35
N PRO A 68 -7.95 -12.76 1.99
CA PRO A 68 -9.40 -12.63 2.18
C PRO A 68 -9.85 -12.42 3.63
N GLU A 69 -9.09 -12.92 4.62
CA GLU A 69 -9.44 -12.78 6.04
C GLU A 69 -9.23 -11.33 6.49
N SER A 70 -8.09 -10.73 6.14
CA SER A 70 -7.81 -9.32 6.43
C SER A 70 -8.79 -8.36 5.76
N ILE A 71 -9.25 -8.67 4.54
CA ILE A 71 -10.25 -7.89 3.82
C ILE A 71 -11.63 -8.02 4.48
N ALA A 72 -11.99 -9.23 4.92
CA ALA A 72 -13.24 -9.47 5.64
C ALA A 72 -13.27 -8.77 7.02
N GLU A 73 -12.12 -8.75 7.72
CA GLU A 73 -11.93 -7.99 8.96
C GLU A 73 -12.19 -6.49 8.71
N LEU A 74 -11.55 -5.92 7.68
CA LEU A 74 -11.75 -4.52 7.31
C LEU A 74 -13.20 -4.24 6.89
N ASP A 75 -13.83 -5.11 6.10
CA ASP A 75 -15.22 -4.95 5.67
C ASP A 75 -16.18 -4.92 6.88
N GLY A 76 -15.97 -5.78 7.88
CA GLY A 76 -16.75 -5.79 9.11
C GLY A 76 -16.60 -4.49 9.91
N LEU A 77 -15.36 -4.04 10.11
CA LEU A 77 -15.07 -2.78 10.81
C LEU A 77 -15.61 -1.55 10.06
N LEU A 78 -15.48 -1.51 8.74
CA LEU A 78 -15.99 -0.41 7.94
C LEU A 78 -17.52 -0.37 7.93
N LYS A 79 -18.20 -1.52 7.95
CA LYS A 79 -19.66 -1.57 8.10
C LYS A 79 -20.11 -0.94 9.42
N GLU A 80 -19.49 -1.31 10.54
CA GLU A 80 -19.76 -0.72 11.84
C GLU A 80 -19.48 0.79 11.83
N TYR A 81 -18.33 1.20 11.28
CA TYR A 81 -17.97 2.61 11.12
C TYR A 81 -19.04 3.38 10.33
N PHE A 82 -19.51 2.84 9.20
CA PHE A 82 -20.53 3.49 8.40
C PHE A 82 -21.90 3.55 9.09
N ASP A 83 -22.23 2.57 9.92
CA ASP A 83 -23.48 2.56 10.69
C ASP A 83 -23.44 3.66 11.76
N ILE A 84 -22.36 3.73 12.54
CA ILE A 84 -22.13 4.79 13.55
C ILE A 84 -22.07 6.17 12.89
N TYR A 85 -21.33 6.32 11.78
CA TYR A 85 -21.24 7.60 11.08
C TYR A 85 -22.60 8.07 10.56
N ALA A 86 -23.46 7.17 10.07
CA ALA A 86 -24.82 7.52 9.67
C ALA A 86 -25.67 8.04 10.83
N GLU A 87 -25.58 7.41 12.00
CA GLU A 87 -26.30 7.86 13.20
C GLU A 87 -25.86 9.26 13.62
N GLU A 88 -24.55 9.51 13.67
CA GLU A 88 -23.97 10.81 13.99
C GLU A 88 -24.31 11.88 12.93
N GLU A 89 -24.22 11.53 11.65
CA GLU A 89 -24.56 12.44 10.55
C GLU A 89 -26.04 12.83 10.58
N LEU A 90 -26.94 11.89 10.88
CA LEU A 90 -28.37 12.18 11.07
C LEU A 90 -28.61 13.05 12.31
N ALA A 91 -27.95 12.76 13.42
CA ALA A 91 -28.11 13.50 14.66
C ALA A 91 -27.63 14.96 14.52
N GLN A 92 -26.54 15.19 13.79
CA GLN A 92 -25.95 16.51 13.60
C GLN A 92 -26.61 17.31 12.46
N ASN A 93 -26.87 16.67 11.31
CA ASN A 93 -27.29 17.36 10.08
C ASN A 93 -28.76 17.14 9.70
N GLY A 94 -29.45 16.19 10.35
CA GLY A 94 -30.84 15.83 10.04
C GLY A 94 -31.04 15.06 8.72
N HIS A 95 -29.97 14.78 7.97
CA HIS A 95 -30.00 14.02 6.72
C HIS A 95 -28.63 13.36 6.47
N LEU A 96 -28.64 12.29 5.66
CA LEU A 96 -27.43 11.59 5.24
C LEU A 96 -26.84 12.21 3.98
N TYR A 97 -25.53 12.43 3.95
CA TYR A 97 -24.81 12.96 2.80
C TYR A 97 -23.52 12.17 2.54
N HIS A 98 -22.62 12.08 3.51
CA HIS A 98 -21.33 11.39 3.38
C HIS A 98 -21.48 9.88 3.46
N THR A 99 -22.29 9.34 4.36
CA THR A 99 -22.35 7.89 4.56
C THR A 99 -22.72 7.11 3.28
N PRO A 100 -23.74 7.51 2.49
CA PRO A 100 -24.04 6.83 1.22
C PRO A 100 -22.86 6.86 0.24
N ILE A 101 -22.10 7.96 0.21
CA ILE A 101 -20.91 8.13 -0.62
C ILE A 101 -19.80 7.19 -0.16
N MET A 102 -19.50 7.14 1.14
CA MET A 102 -18.48 6.25 1.69
C MET A 102 -18.77 4.77 1.41
N ARG A 103 -20.04 4.34 1.58
CA ARG A 103 -20.46 2.97 1.25
C ARG A 103 -20.29 2.67 -0.24
N HIS A 104 -20.63 3.62 -1.12
CA HIS A 104 -20.42 3.47 -2.55
C HIS A 104 -18.93 3.35 -2.90
N VAL A 105 -18.08 4.19 -2.30
CA VAL A 105 -16.63 4.19 -2.50
C VAL A 105 -16.01 2.85 -2.09
N TRP A 106 -16.48 2.26 -0.99
CA TRP A 106 -16.07 0.91 -0.57
C TRP A 106 -16.53 -0.17 -1.56
N GLN A 107 -17.83 -0.22 -1.88
CA GLN A 107 -18.43 -1.26 -2.73
C GLN A 107 -17.93 -1.25 -4.18
N SER A 108 -17.60 -0.08 -4.71
CA SER A 108 -17.10 0.08 -6.09
C SER A 108 -15.63 -0.32 -6.25
N GLY A 109 -14.89 -0.45 -5.15
CA GLY A 109 -13.43 -0.57 -5.14
C GLY A 109 -12.70 0.75 -5.28
N SER A 110 -13.42 1.88 -5.26
CA SER A 110 -12.82 3.23 -5.36
C SER A 110 -11.93 3.54 -4.16
N PHE A 111 -12.25 2.99 -2.99
CA PHE A 111 -11.40 3.04 -1.81
C PHE A 111 -9.95 2.64 -2.16
N TRP A 112 -9.76 1.47 -2.77
CA TRP A 112 -8.45 0.96 -3.14
C TRP A 112 -7.77 1.80 -4.21
N TYR A 113 -8.53 2.26 -5.20
CA TYR A 113 -8.03 3.14 -6.24
C TYR A 113 -7.48 4.46 -5.65
N PHE A 114 -8.24 5.10 -4.77
CA PHE A 114 -7.83 6.35 -4.14
C PHE A 114 -6.62 6.16 -3.21
N GLN A 115 -6.58 5.08 -2.41
CA GLN A 115 -5.41 4.75 -1.59
C GLN A 115 -4.16 4.51 -2.44
N ALA A 116 -4.30 3.80 -3.58
CA ALA A 116 -3.19 3.57 -4.49
C ALA A 116 -2.66 4.87 -5.10
N ALA A 117 -3.56 5.81 -5.42
CA ALA A 117 -3.20 7.11 -5.96
C ALA A 117 -2.53 8.05 -4.93
N THR A 118 -2.84 7.91 -3.64
CA THR A 118 -2.35 8.81 -2.59
C THR A 118 -1.15 8.27 -1.81
N ILE A 119 -0.92 6.95 -1.79
CA ILE A 119 0.16 6.33 -1.01
C ILE A 119 1.15 5.64 -1.97
N PRO A 120 2.20 6.35 -2.42
CA PRO A 120 3.16 5.82 -3.41
C PRO A 120 3.79 4.49 -2.99
N LYS A 121 4.05 4.30 -1.70
CA LYS A 121 4.64 3.06 -1.16
C LYS A 121 3.72 1.84 -1.37
N GLY A 122 2.41 2.03 -1.20
CA GLY A 122 1.41 0.96 -1.31
C GLY A 122 0.86 0.80 -2.73
N MET A 123 1.08 1.78 -3.62
CA MET A 123 0.46 1.84 -4.94
C MET A 123 0.50 0.51 -5.71
N TYR A 124 1.68 -0.13 -5.78
CA TYR A 124 1.85 -1.37 -6.54
C TYR A 124 0.97 -2.50 -5.99
N LEU A 125 1.07 -2.78 -4.68
CA LEU A 125 0.31 -3.84 -4.03
C LEU A 125 -1.19 -3.55 -4.07
N LEU A 126 -1.60 -2.31 -3.79
CA LEU A 126 -3.01 -1.91 -3.88
C LEU A 126 -3.56 -2.09 -5.29
N PHE A 127 -2.75 -1.76 -6.31
CA PHE A 127 -3.15 -1.97 -7.68
C PHE A 127 -3.27 -3.45 -8.02
N SER A 128 -2.25 -4.27 -7.74
CA SER A 128 -2.22 -5.70 -8.11
C SER A 128 -3.27 -6.52 -7.35
N GLU A 129 -3.45 -6.27 -6.05
CA GLU A 129 -4.34 -7.06 -5.20
C GLU A 129 -5.80 -6.62 -5.26
N HIS A 130 -6.06 -5.32 -5.50
CA HIS A 130 -7.41 -4.78 -5.31
C HIS A 130 -8.01 -4.06 -6.52
N VAL A 131 -7.19 -3.45 -7.37
CA VAL A 131 -7.71 -2.69 -8.53
C VAL A 131 -7.72 -3.54 -9.78
N GLN A 132 -6.60 -4.20 -10.10
CA GLN A 132 -6.45 -5.04 -11.29
C GLN A 132 -7.46 -6.20 -11.33
N PRO A 133 -7.73 -6.94 -10.23
CA PRO A 133 -8.67 -8.06 -10.25
C PRO A 133 -10.12 -7.66 -10.53
N LEU A 134 -10.48 -6.39 -10.34
CA LEU A 134 -11.81 -5.86 -10.71
C LEU A 134 -12.04 -5.87 -12.22
N PHE A 135 -10.96 -5.83 -13.01
CA PHE A 135 -11.02 -5.84 -14.47
C PHE A 135 -10.69 -7.22 -15.04
N ASN A 136 -9.70 -7.90 -14.45
CA ASN A 136 -9.33 -9.26 -14.83
C ASN A 136 -8.67 -10.02 -13.67
N LYS A 137 -9.35 -11.05 -13.19
CA LYS A 137 -8.90 -11.88 -12.06
C LYS A 137 -7.67 -12.73 -12.35
N GLU A 138 -7.31 -12.97 -13.61
CA GLU A 138 -6.16 -13.80 -13.96
C GLU A 138 -4.89 -12.97 -14.20
N HIS A 139 -5.00 -11.64 -14.26
CA HIS A 139 -3.87 -10.80 -14.64
C HIS A 139 -2.80 -10.67 -13.57
N TYR A 140 -3.15 -10.81 -12.29
CA TYR A 140 -2.17 -10.78 -11.20
C TYR A 140 -1.21 -11.97 -11.25
N GLU A 141 -1.64 -13.10 -11.85
CA GLU A 141 -0.80 -14.30 -12.04
C GLU A 141 0.09 -14.22 -13.29
N LYS A 142 -0.16 -13.24 -14.18
CA LYS A 142 0.54 -13.11 -15.45
C LYS A 142 1.64 -12.07 -15.33
N SER A 143 2.88 -12.45 -15.66
CA SER A 143 4.03 -11.55 -15.73
C SER A 143 3.93 -10.50 -16.84
N ILE A 144 2.87 -10.53 -17.67
CA ILE A 144 2.72 -9.64 -18.83
C ILE A 144 2.76 -8.16 -18.43
N PHE A 145 2.20 -7.79 -17.27
CA PHE A 145 2.27 -6.42 -16.77
C PHE A 145 3.72 -6.07 -16.41
N ASP A 146 4.41 -6.92 -15.67
CA ASP A 146 5.79 -6.68 -15.27
C ASP A 146 6.72 -6.58 -16.49
N GLU A 147 6.56 -7.48 -17.46
CA GLU A 147 7.36 -7.56 -18.70
C GLU A 147 7.16 -6.33 -19.62
N VAL A 148 5.98 -5.73 -19.59
CA VAL A 148 5.68 -4.54 -20.41
C VAL A 148 5.99 -3.25 -19.66
N PHE A 149 5.57 -3.13 -18.39
CA PHE A 149 5.64 -1.87 -17.65
C PHE A 149 7.04 -1.51 -17.16
N TRP A 150 7.93 -2.48 -16.91
CA TRP A 150 9.28 -2.17 -16.41
C TRP A 150 10.06 -1.27 -17.39
N TRP A 151 9.82 -1.39 -18.70
CA TRP A 151 10.40 -0.52 -19.73
C TRP A 151 10.05 0.96 -19.56
N TYR A 152 8.91 1.27 -18.97
CA TYR A 152 8.43 2.63 -18.77
C TYR A 152 8.80 3.21 -17.40
N TRP A 153 9.45 2.42 -16.53
CA TRP A 153 9.86 2.89 -15.20
C TRP A 153 10.91 3.99 -15.27
N ARG A 154 11.84 3.90 -16.23
CA ARG A 154 12.87 4.90 -16.48
C ARG A 154 13.43 4.76 -17.87
N VAL A 155 13.90 5.87 -18.44
CA VAL A 155 14.88 5.84 -19.52
C VAL A 155 16.10 5.02 -19.07
N ASP A 156 16.58 4.14 -19.96
CA ASP A 156 17.72 3.23 -19.72
C ASP A 156 17.51 2.26 -18.54
N VAL A 157 16.28 1.78 -18.34
CA VAL A 157 15.96 0.88 -17.22
C VAL A 157 16.86 -0.36 -17.14
N LYS A 158 17.33 -0.89 -18.28
CA LYS A 158 18.28 -2.02 -18.33
C LYS A 158 19.55 -1.72 -17.55
N ASP A 159 20.20 -0.61 -17.86
CA ASP A 159 21.46 -0.21 -17.23
C ASP A 159 21.27 0.04 -15.74
N VAL A 160 20.12 0.60 -15.35
CA VAL A 160 19.76 0.79 -13.94
C VAL A 160 19.60 -0.53 -13.21
N VAL A 161 18.88 -1.49 -13.79
CA VAL A 161 18.67 -2.81 -13.19
C VAL A 161 20.01 -3.54 -13.05
N GLU A 162 20.83 -3.56 -14.09
CA GLU A 162 22.16 -4.16 -14.04
C GLU A 162 23.05 -3.51 -12.98
N GLN A 163 23.04 -2.17 -12.88
CA GLN A 163 23.80 -1.47 -11.85
C GLN A 163 23.27 -1.79 -10.44
N LYS A 164 21.95 -1.85 -10.26
CA LYS A 164 21.34 -2.18 -8.96
C LYS A 164 21.63 -3.61 -8.52
N LEU A 165 21.74 -4.56 -9.45
CA LEU A 165 22.14 -5.92 -9.16
C LEU A 165 23.59 -5.96 -8.64
N LYS A 166 24.52 -5.26 -9.31
CA LYS A 166 25.91 -5.11 -8.87
C LYS A 166 26.02 -4.40 -7.51
N ASP A 167 25.25 -3.34 -7.31
CA ASP A 167 25.20 -2.60 -6.04
C ASP A 167 24.71 -3.51 -4.89
N LYS A 168 23.72 -4.37 -5.16
CA LYS A 168 23.17 -5.33 -4.19
C LYS A 168 24.20 -6.40 -3.81
N GLU A 169 24.92 -6.95 -4.78
CA GLU A 169 26.00 -7.91 -4.53
C GLU A 169 27.08 -7.30 -3.64
N LYS A 170 27.55 -6.10 -4.00
CA LYS A 170 28.52 -5.35 -3.19
C LYS A 170 28.02 -5.08 -1.78
N TYR A 171 26.79 -4.57 -1.66
CA TYR A 171 26.16 -4.31 -0.35
C TYR A 171 26.10 -5.57 0.50
N THR A 172 25.72 -6.72 -0.08
CA THR A 172 25.65 -8.00 0.64
C THR A 172 27.02 -8.44 1.11
N ALA A 173 28.06 -8.29 0.29
CA ALA A 173 29.43 -8.62 0.67
C ALA A 173 29.97 -7.71 1.79
N ASP A 174 29.72 -6.41 1.69
CA ASP A 174 30.11 -5.44 2.72
C ASP A 174 29.34 -5.69 4.04
N LEU A 175 28.06 -6.05 3.96
CA LEU A 175 27.25 -6.45 5.11
C LEU A 175 27.83 -7.70 5.79
N LYS A 176 28.12 -8.77 5.04
CA LYS A 176 28.75 -9.99 5.58
C LYS A 176 30.08 -9.67 6.26
N ARG A 177 30.91 -8.81 5.66
CA ARG A 177 32.19 -8.35 6.24
C ARG A 177 31.97 -7.59 7.54
N ALA A 178 31.02 -6.66 7.59
CA ALA A 178 30.73 -5.85 8.77
C ALA A 178 30.24 -6.68 9.96
N PHE A 179 29.51 -7.77 9.70
CA PHE A 179 28.97 -8.68 10.72
C PHE A 179 29.82 -9.94 10.94
N GLY A 180 31.01 -10.03 10.34
CA GLY A 180 31.95 -11.13 10.57
C GLY A 180 31.47 -12.51 10.09
N VAL A 181 30.58 -12.54 9.09
CA VAL A 181 30.12 -13.81 8.50
C VAL A 181 31.16 -14.26 7.48
N GLU A 182 32.08 -15.13 7.90
CA GLU A 182 32.97 -15.86 6.99
C GLU A 182 32.15 -16.89 6.21
N GLU A 183 32.16 -16.81 4.87
CA GLU A 183 31.63 -17.89 4.06
C GLU A 183 32.47 -19.15 4.29
N PRO A 184 31.86 -20.32 4.57
CA PRO A 184 32.63 -21.56 4.57
C PRO A 184 33.22 -21.71 3.18
N ILE A 185 34.54 -21.86 3.11
CA ILE A 185 35.27 -22.16 1.89
C ILE A 185 34.57 -23.35 1.23
N ALA A 186 33.79 -23.10 0.18
CA ALA A 186 33.32 -24.17 -0.67
C ALA A 186 34.58 -24.87 -1.17
N ALA A 187 34.71 -26.15 -0.85
CA ALA A 187 35.82 -27.00 -1.23
C ALA A 187 35.82 -27.28 -2.75
N VAL A 188 35.91 -26.22 -3.54
CA VAL A 188 36.08 -26.24 -4.99
C VAL A 188 37.37 -25.50 -5.27
N ASP A 189 38.51 -26.16 -5.00
CA ASP A 189 39.82 -25.89 -5.62
C ASP A 189 40.99 -26.77 -5.11
N VAL A 190 40.73 -27.90 -4.43
CA VAL A 190 41.81 -28.85 -4.03
C VAL A 190 41.97 -30.03 -5.01
N ALA A 191 41.13 -30.17 -6.04
CA ALA A 191 41.18 -31.33 -6.94
C ALA A 191 42.05 -31.18 -8.21
N ILE A 192 42.80 -30.10 -8.41
CA ILE A 192 43.64 -29.92 -9.63
C ILE A 192 45.16 -30.00 -9.33
N LYS A 193 45.60 -30.38 -8.11
CA LYS A 193 47.04 -30.50 -7.80
C LYS A 193 47.56 -31.89 -7.41
N LEU A 194 46.81 -32.96 -7.70
CA LEU A 194 47.27 -34.33 -7.41
C LEU A 194 47.51 -35.24 -8.63
N GLU A 195 47.26 -34.79 -9.86
CA GLU A 195 47.55 -35.60 -11.06
C GLU A 195 48.89 -35.29 -11.76
N GLU A 196 49.65 -34.28 -11.33
CA GLU A 196 50.95 -33.95 -11.96
C GLU A 196 52.19 -34.54 -11.25
N ASN A 197 52.03 -35.44 -10.27
CA ASN A 197 53.21 -35.94 -9.52
C ASN A 197 53.26 -37.44 -9.24
N ILE A 198 52.80 -38.28 -10.17
CA ILE A 198 53.22 -39.69 -10.23
C ILE A 198 53.42 -40.09 -11.71
N GLY A 199 54.54 -39.66 -12.27
CA GLY A 199 55.11 -40.22 -13.49
C GLY A 199 56.43 -40.89 -13.18
N THR A 200 56.42 -42.22 -13.12
CA THR A 200 57.43 -43.18 -13.65
C THR A 200 56.80 -44.56 -13.66
#